data_AF-A0A6S6THM7-F1
#
_entry.id   AF-A0A6S6THM7-F1
#
_cell.length_a   1.000
_cell.length_b   1.000
_cell.length_c   1.000
_cell.angle_alpha   90.00
_cell.angle_beta   90.00
_cell.angle_gamma   90.00
#
_symmetry.space_group_name_H-M   'P 1'
#
loop_
_entity.id
_entity.type
_entity.pdbx_description
1 polymer ?
#
loop_
_entity_poly.entity_id
_entity_poly.type
_entity_poly.pdbx_seq_one_letter_code
_entity_poly.pdbx_strand_id
1 'polypeptide(L)' 'MRALLSVSDKSGIVEFAQGLEKMGWEIISTGG' A
#
# COMPACT_ATOMS: atom_id res chain seq x y z
N MET A 1 3.84 5.83 11.13
CA MET A 1 4.20 6.48 9.85
C MET A 1 3.17 6.05 8.80
N ARG A 2 2.85 6.87 7.79
CA ARG A 2 1.72 6.66 6.87
C ARG A 2 2.19 6.57 5.43
N ALA A 3 1.65 5.63 4.65
CA ALA A 3 1.90 5.48 3.22
C ALA A 3 0.60 5.67 2.43
N LEU A 4 0.63 6.50 1.38
CA LEU A 4 -0.46 6.64 0.42
C LEU A 4 -0.16 5.77 -0.81
N LEU A 5 -1.03 4.80 -1.11
CA LEU A 5 -0.96 4.01 -2.33
C LEU A 5 -2.01 4.50 -3.33
N SER A 6 -1.55 5.00 -4.47
CA SER A 6 -2.40 5.44 -5.59
C SER A 6 -1.70 5.05 -6.88
N VAL A 7 -2.13 3.93 -7.47
CA VAL A 7 -1.51 3.34 -8.66
C VAL A 7 -2.59 2.94 -9.66
N SER A 8 -2.31 3.06 -10.95
CA SER A 8 -3.24 2.63 -12.00
C SER A 8 -3.12 1.13 -12.29
N ASP A 9 -1.90 0.58 -12.26
CA ASP A 9 -1.64 -0.86 -12.35
C ASP A 9 -1.44 -1.42 -10.94
N LYS A 10 -2.20 -2.47 -10.61
CA LYS A 10 -2.22 -3.11 -9.29
C LYS A 10 -1.39 -4.38 -9.23
N SER A 11 -0.69 -4.70 -10.31
CA SER A 11 0.22 -5.85 -10.34
C SER A 11 1.24 -5.73 -9.19
N GLY A 12 1.18 -6.67 -8.24
CA GLY A 12 2.09 -6.74 -7.10
C GLY A 12 1.80 -5.76 -5.94
N ILE A 13 0.70 -4.99 -5.96
CA ILE A 13 0.44 -4.01 -4.90
C ILE A 13 0.13 -4.67 -3.55
N VAL A 14 -0.41 -5.88 -3.55
CA VAL A 14 -0.78 -6.59 -2.33
C VAL A 14 0.47 -6.99 -1.55
N GLU A 15 1.45 -7.60 -2.22
CA GLU A 15 2.72 -8.01 -1.62
C GLU A 15 3.49 -6.79 -1.09
N PHE A 16 3.47 -5.69 -1.83
CA PHE A 16 4.08 -4.43 -1.41
C PHE A 16 3.41 -3.85 -0.16
N ALA A 17 2.08 -3.77 -0.15
CA ALA A 17 1.29 -3.30 0.99
C ALA A 17 1.55 -4.16 2.24
N GLN A 18 1.55 -5.48 2.11
CA GLN A 18 1.85 -6.38 3.22
C GLN A 18 3.26 -6.18 3.79
N GLY A 19 4.24 -5.83 2.94
CA GLY A 19 5.59 -5.46 3.39
C GLY A 19 5.59 -4.20 4.26
N LEU A 20 4.83 -3.18 3.85
CA LEU A 20 4.70 -1.92 4.58
C LEU A 20 3.98 -2.12 5.93
N GLU A 21 2.89 -2.89 5.97
CA GLU A 21 2.18 -3.20 7.22
C GLU A 21 3.09 -3.91 8.23
N LYS A 22 3.90 -4.88 7.78
CA LYS A 22 4.87 -5.58 8.65
C LYS A 22 5.93 -4.65 9.25
N MET A 23 6.22 -3.54 8.57
CA MET A 23 7.13 -2.50 9.06
C MET A 23 6.42 -1.47 9.96
N GLY A 24 5.14 -1.66 10.27
CA GLY A 24 4.36 -0.76 11.13
C GLY A 24 3.84 0.49 10.42
N TRP A 25 3.72 0.45 9.09
CA TRP A 25 3.12 1.54 8.33
C TRP A 25 1.60 1.40 8.27
N GLU A 26 0.92 2.52 8.44
CA GLU A 26 -0.51 2.64 8.18
C GLU A 26 -0.71 2.96 6.69
N ILE A 27 -1.44 2.10 5.98
CA ILE A 27 -1.70 2.25 4.55
C ILE A 27 -3.01 3.01 4.34
N ILE A 28 -2.93 4.08 3.56
CA ILE A 28 -4.06 4.86 3.09
C ILE A 28 -4.11 4.66 1.58
N SER A 29 -5.27 4.36 1.04
CA SER A 29 -5.47 4.20 -0.40
C SER A 29 -6.60 5.11 -0.86
N THR A 30 -6.41 5.79 -1.98
CA THR A 30 -7.53 6.38 -2.72
C THR A 30 -8.12 5.28 -3.58
N GLY A 31 -9.45 5.12 -3.54
CA GLY A 31 -10.13 4.00 -4.19
C GLY A 31 -9.79 3.82 -5.67
N GLY A 32 -10.05 2.60 -6.15
CA GLY A 32 -9.84 2.16 -7.52
C GLY A 32 -8.64 1.29 -7.62
#